data_AF-B3N6V5-F1
#
_entry.id   AF-B3N6V5-F1
#
_cell.length_a   1.000
_cell.length_b   1.000
_cell.length_c   1.000
_cell.angle_alpha   90.00
_cell.angle_beta   90.00
_cell.angle_gamma   90.00
#
_symmetry.space_group_name_H-M   'P 1'
#
loop_
_entity.id
_entity.type
_entity.pdbx_description
1 polymer ?
#
loop_
_entity_poly.entity_id
_entity_poly.type
_entity_poly.pdbx_seq_one_letter_code
_entity_poly.pdbx_strand_id
1 'polypeptide(L)'
;MATGGNNSTFDLSPKTLVAVGVGLVAVGGASFLLYRHLTRDVMPQKWRRVGTVERIHFFPVKSCAPMDISKPGVEYDCDVLSMSFEGIRDRTLMVVNEMNEMITARGYPHMTQIKSKKVSPSKLVFSAQEMPDLELDFENLDGPGKDVNTSVWGVSVDVMPCGERINTWFSQAILKKESGLKLVHYPYPKPVRSTNPRLKSMPFIRQEDSGTFNDATSFMLMNLSSVADLNTRLKNPVDALQFRGNFELKMDVDEPYAEDNWQWLRIGDDAVFRTVAPCTRCIFTNINAKTAERSSEGEPLKTLRSYRLFNYSSPALGVHLGLRLPGKVKANDVVYVEDK
;
A
#
# COMPACT_ATOMS: atom_id res chain seq x y z
N MET A 1 75.57 44.38 -5.87
CA MET A 1 74.56 44.03 -4.85
C MET A 1 73.60 43.06 -5.48
N ALA A 2 73.73 41.77 -5.15
CA ALA A 2 72.97 40.69 -5.75
C ALA A 2 71.55 40.62 -5.14
N THR A 3 70.55 40.63 -6.01
CA THR A 3 69.14 40.36 -5.71
C THR A 3 68.93 38.84 -5.64
N GLY A 4 68.79 38.29 -4.43
CA GLY A 4 68.42 36.89 -4.21
C GLY A 4 66.94 36.75 -3.88
N GLY A 5 66.08 36.65 -4.91
CA GLY A 5 64.69 36.23 -4.75
C GLY A 5 64.62 34.70 -4.67
N ASN A 6 64.24 34.19 -3.50
CA ASN A 6 64.11 32.75 -3.27
C ASN A 6 62.71 32.29 -3.70
N ASN A 7 62.56 31.84 -4.95
CA ASN A 7 61.35 31.14 -5.40
C ASN A 7 61.45 29.67 -4.99
N SER A 8 60.91 29.34 -3.82
CA SER A 8 60.71 27.95 -3.41
C SER A 8 59.53 27.35 -4.19
N THR A 9 59.82 26.63 -5.27
CA THR A 9 58.86 25.74 -5.93
C THR A 9 58.63 24.52 -5.04
N PHE A 10 57.40 24.34 -4.56
CA PHE A 10 56.98 23.14 -3.84
C PHE A 10 56.94 21.94 -4.81
N ASP A 11 58.04 21.20 -4.92
CA ASP A 11 58.08 19.93 -5.64
C ASP A 11 57.44 18.82 -4.78
N LEU A 12 56.17 18.54 -5.05
CA LEU A 12 55.45 17.42 -4.44
C LEU A 12 55.87 16.11 -5.09
N SER A 13 56.34 15.15 -4.30
CA SER A 13 56.73 13.83 -4.81
C SER A 13 55.55 13.13 -5.50
N PRO A 14 55.78 12.27 -6.53
CA PRO A 14 54.72 11.55 -7.21
C PRO A 14 53.81 10.73 -6.27
N LYS A 15 54.36 10.18 -5.17
CA LYS A 15 53.59 9.46 -4.15
C LYS A 15 52.67 10.39 -3.35
N THR A 16 53.12 11.62 -3.08
CA THR A 16 52.31 12.65 -2.41
C THR A 16 51.19 13.15 -3.32
N LEU A 17 51.47 13.30 -4.63
CA LEU A 17 50.45 13.68 -5.62
C LEU A 17 49.37 12.60 -5.77
N VAL A 18 49.76 11.32 -5.79
CA VAL A 18 48.81 10.19 -5.79
C VAL A 18 48.02 10.14 -4.49
N ALA A 19 48.64 10.33 -3.33
CA ALA A 19 47.94 10.35 -2.04
C ALA A 19 46.92 11.50 -1.93
N VAL A 20 47.27 12.70 -2.41
CA VAL A 20 46.36 13.85 -2.49
C VAL A 20 45.23 13.59 -3.49
N GLY A 21 45.52 13.03 -4.66
CA GLY A 21 44.53 12.66 -5.67
C GLY A 21 43.53 11.62 -5.15
N VAL A 22 44.01 10.56 -4.49
CA VAL A 22 43.17 9.54 -3.85
C VAL A 22 42.35 10.14 -2.70
N GLY A 23 42.94 11.02 -1.89
CA GLY A 23 42.23 11.72 -0.81
C GLY A 23 41.09 12.62 -1.32
N LEU A 24 41.32 13.40 -2.38
CA LEU A 24 40.29 14.26 -2.99
C LEU A 24 39.16 13.45 -3.64
N VAL A 25 39.47 12.35 -4.31
CA VAL A 25 38.45 11.45 -4.90
C VAL A 25 37.64 10.75 -3.80
N ALA A 26 38.29 10.28 -2.73
CA ALA A 26 37.61 9.64 -1.61
C ALA A 26 36.70 10.63 -0.85
N VAL A 27 37.17 11.84 -0.55
CA VAL A 27 36.38 12.88 0.12
C VAL A 27 35.26 13.39 -0.79
N GLY A 28 35.53 13.62 -2.07
CA GLY A 28 34.53 14.01 -3.06
C GLY A 28 33.45 12.95 -3.26
N GLY A 29 33.85 11.67 -3.34
CA GLY A 29 32.94 10.54 -3.41
C GLY A 29 32.09 10.38 -2.15
N ALA A 30 32.70 10.45 -0.96
CA ALA A 30 31.97 10.39 0.31
C ALA A 30 31.00 11.57 0.47
N SER A 31 31.42 12.79 0.09
CA SER A 31 30.58 13.99 0.13
C SER A 31 29.42 13.90 -0.87
N PHE A 32 29.67 13.38 -2.08
CA PHE A 32 28.62 13.11 -3.07
C PHE A 32 27.64 12.04 -2.60
N LEU A 33 28.13 10.95 -2.01
CA LEU A 33 27.26 9.90 -1.44
C LEU A 33 26.45 10.42 -0.25
N LEU A 34 27.06 11.23 0.62
CA LEU A 34 26.38 11.88 1.75
C LEU A 34 25.33 12.88 1.25
N TYR A 35 25.68 13.77 0.32
CA TYR A 35 24.76 14.70 -0.31
C TYR A 35 23.60 13.95 -0.97
N ARG A 36 23.89 12.92 -1.77
CA ARG A 36 22.88 12.07 -2.40
C ARG A 36 22.01 11.36 -1.37
N HIS A 37 22.56 10.94 -0.23
CA HIS A 37 21.79 10.31 0.84
C HIS A 37 20.87 11.32 1.55
N LEU A 38 21.39 12.50 1.88
CA LEU A 38 20.66 13.57 2.56
C LEU A 38 19.56 14.17 1.68
N THR A 39 19.76 14.21 0.36
CA THR A 39 18.78 14.77 -0.59
C THR A 39 17.80 13.74 -1.14
N ARG A 40 17.97 12.45 -0.81
CA ARG A 40 17.22 11.35 -1.42
C ARG A 40 15.73 11.30 -1.05
N ASP A 41 15.37 11.87 0.10
CA ASP A 41 14.01 11.89 0.64
C ASP A 41 13.51 13.33 0.83
N VAL A 42 13.92 14.22 -0.06
CA VAL A 42 13.45 15.61 -0.11
C VAL A 42 12.30 15.72 -1.09
N MET A 43 11.22 16.38 -0.65
CA MET A 43 10.03 16.62 -1.45
C MET A 43 10.34 17.56 -2.64
N PRO A 44 9.86 17.25 -3.85
CA PRO A 44 10.13 18.07 -5.01
C PRO A 44 9.41 19.42 -4.91
N GLN A 45 10.03 20.46 -5.46
CA GLN A 45 9.43 21.80 -5.55
C GLN A 45 8.60 21.97 -6.84
N LYS A 46 8.91 21.18 -7.87
CA LYS A 46 8.23 21.18 -9.16
C LYS A 46 7.49 19.86 -9.35
N TRP A 47 6.27 19.99 -9.83
CA TRP A 47 5.34 18.89 -10.01
C TRP A 47 4.83 18.92 -11.45
N ARG A 48 4.82 17.76 -12.11
CA ARG A 48 4.22 17.61 -13.44
C ARG A 48 2.95 16.78 -13.34
N ARG A 49 1.91 17.19 -14.05
CA ARG A 49 0.67 16.43 -14.16
C ARG A 49 0.91 15.15 -14.98
N VAL A 50 0.31 14.04 -14.56
CA VAL A 50 0.39 12.75 -15.28
C VAL A 50 -0.96 12.12 -15.59
N GLY A 51 -2.03 12.55 -14.93
CA GLY A 51 -3.36 11.97 -15.12
C GLY A 51 -4.31 12.34 -14.00
N THR A 52 -5.33 11.51 -13.81
CA THR A 52 -6.37 11.69 -12.78
C THR A 52 -6.69 10.39 -12.07
N VAL A 53 -7.17 10.48 -10.83
CA VAL A 53 -7.70 9.33 -10.10
C VAL A 53 -9.05 8.91 -10.71
N GLU A 54 -9.09 7.78 -11.41
CA GLU A 54 -10.31 7.25 -12.03
C GLU A 54 -11.24 6.65 -10.97
N ARG A 55 -10.68 5.84 -10.07
CA ARG A 55 -11.43 5.22 -8.96
C ARG A 55 -10.62 5.23 -7.68
N ILE A 56 -11.35 5.35 -6.58
CA ILE A 56 -10.83 5.16 -5.23
C ILE A 56 -11.51 3.94 -4.64
N HIS A 57 -10.72 2.96 -4.22
CA HIS A 57 -11.22 1.77 -3.55
C HIS A 57 -10.90 1.80 -2.07
N PHE A 58 -11.94 1.57 -1.28
CA PHE A 58 -11.90 1.60 0.18
C PHE A 58 -12.42 0.27 0.72
N PHE A 59 -11.67 -0.41 1.58
CA PHE A 59 -11.97 -1.78 2.01
C PHE A 59 -11.92 -1.87 3.53
N PRO A 60 -13.05 -1.70 4.23
CA PRO A 60 -13.08 -1.71 5.70
C PRO A 60 -12.54 -3.01 6.30
N VAL A 61 -12.90 -4.14 5.68
CA VAL A 61 -12.49 -5.48 6.12
C VAL A 61 -11.41 -6.03 5.20
N LYS A 62 -10.31 -6.49 5.80
CA LYS A 62 -9.22 -7.16 5.09
C LYS A 62 -9.76 -8.33 4.25
N SER A 63 -9.34 -8.36 2.98
CA SER A 63 -9.72 -9.39 1.99
C SER A 63 -11.17 -9.37 1.50
N CYS A 64 -12.04 -8.51 2.03
CA CYS A 64 -13.44 -8.42 1.59
C CYS A 64 -13.62 -7.46 0.41
N ALA A 65 -14.86 -7.29 -0.06
CA ALA A 65 -15.20 -6.36 -1.14
C ALA A 65 -14.85 -4.91 -0.74
N PRO A 66 -14.57 -4.01 -1.73
CA PRO A 66 -14.57 -2.59 -1.44
C PRO A 66 -15.97 -2.14 -0.99
N MET A 67 -16.04 -1.11 -0.17
CA MET A 67 -17.30 -0.43 0.15
C MET A 67 -17.83 0.25 -1.10
N ASP A 68 -19.09 0.00 -1.42
CA ASP A 68 -19.77 0.70 -2.51
C ASP A 68 -20.16 2.11 -2.05
N ILE A 69 -19.48 3.11 -2.62
CA ILE A 69 -19.73 4.52 -2.35
C ILE A 69 -20.13 5.17 -3.67
N SER A 70 -21.41 5.08 -4.00
CA SER A 70 -21.99 5.51 -5.27
C SER A 70 -22.35 7.00 -5.33
N LYS A 71 -21.54 7.87 -4.73
CA LYS A 71 -21.77 9.33 -4.73
C LYS A 71 -20.62 10.07 -5.44
N PRO A 72 -20.91 10.93 -6.44
CA PRO A 72 -19.89 11.75 -7.07
C PRO A 72 -19.35 12.79 -6.08
N GLY A 73 -18.06 13.12 -6.21
CA GLY A 73 -17.41 14.14 -5.39
C GLY A 73 -17.14 13.73 -3.94
N VAL A 74 -17.23 12.44 -3.60
CA VAL A 74 -16.85 11.96 -2.27
C VAL A 74 -15.36 12.19 -2.04
N GLU A 75 -15.06 12.86 -0.94
CA GLU A 75 -13.72 13.07 -0.42
C GLU A 75 -13.37 12.01 0.61
N TYR A 76 -12.13 11.55 0.55
CA TYR A 76 -11.53 10.63 1.49
C TYR A 76 -10.37 11.33 2.19
N ASP A 77 -10.36 11.31 3.51
CA ASP A 77 -9.25 11.82 4.29
C ASP A 77 -8.09 10.80 4.21
N CYS A 78 -6.89 11.29 3.92
CA CYS A 78 -5.66 10.49 3.96
C CYS A 78 -4.82 10.95 5.15
N ASP A 79 -4.62 10.06 6.12
CA ASP A 79 -3.73 10.29 7.25
C ASP A 79 -2.74 9.12 7.45
N VAL A 80 -1.94 9.24 8.50
CA VAL A 80 -0.87 8.30 8.84
C VAL A 80 -1.35 6.86 9.07
N LEU A 81 -2.61 6.66 9.48
CA LEU A 81 -3.15 5.31 9.63
C LEU A 81 -3.53 4.74 8.28
N SER A 82 -4.41 5.42 7.54
CA SER A 82 -4.83 5.04 6.19
C SER A 82 -5.84 6.06 5.65
N MET A 83 -6.39 5.77 4.47
CA MET A 83 -7.57 6.43 3.95
C MET A 83 -8.78 6.22 4.87
N SER A 84 -9.61 7.23 5.09
CA SER A 84 -10.88 7.15 5.80
C SER A 84 -11.99 7.91 5.07
N PHE A 85 -13.23 7.49 5.32
CA PHE A 85 -14.45 8.10 4.81
C PHE A 85 -15.43 8.23 5.97
N GLU A 86 -15.69 9.48 6.38
CA GLU A 86 -16.65 9.84 7.41
C GLU A 86 -16.58 8.94 8.68
N GLY A 87 -15.38 8.76 9.23
CA GLY A 87 -15.13 8.00 10.46
C GLY A 87 -14.81 6.51 10.27
N ILE A 88 -15.12 5.93 9.10
CA ILE A 88 -14.70 4.55 8.78
C ILE A 88 -13.34 4.59 8.12
N ARG A 89 -12.46 3.65 8.44
CA ARG A 89 -11.10 3.61 7.90
C ARG A 89 -10.79 2.30 7.17
N ASP A 90 -9.88 2.41 6.21
CA ASP A 90 -9.46 1.33 5.35
C ASP A 90 -8.70 0.26 6.15
N ARG A 91 -9.12 -1.00 5.97
CA ARG A 91 -8.59 -2.21 6.61
C ARG A 91 -8.45 -2.14 8.15
N THR A 92 -9.37 -1.48 8.86
CA THR A 92 -9.41 -1.54 10.34
C THR A 92 -10.07 -2.79 10.89
N LEU A 93 -10.67 -3.62 10.03
CA LEU A 93 -11.27 -4.89 10.40
C LEU A 93 -10.53 -6.05 9.74
N MET A 94 -10.40 -7.16 10.48
CA MET A 94 -9.78 -8.38 9.98
C MET A 94 -10.48 -9.59 10.58
N VAL A 95 -10.53 -10.69 9.83
CA VAL A 95 -11.05 -11.96 10.31
C VAL A 95 -9.89 -12.84 10.77
N VAL A 96 -10.02 -13.44 11.94
CA VAL A 96 -9.05 -14.40 12.51
C VAL A 96 -9.73 -15.73 12.85
N ASN A 97 -8.97 -16.82 12.88
CA ASN A 97 -9.46 -18.12 13.35
C ASN A 97 -9.43 -18.24 14.88
N GLU A 98 -9.76 -19.41 15.43
CA GLU A 98 -9.75 -19.68 16.88
C GLU A 98 -8.36 -19.54 17.52
N MET A 99 -7.30 -19.76 16.75
CA MET A 99 -5.90 -19.57 17.17
C MET A 99 -5.44 -18.11 16.99
N ASN A 100 -6.36 -17.20 16.69
CA ASN A 100 -6.12 -15.78 16.40
C ASN A 100 -5.20 -15.54 15.21
N GLU A 101 -5.14 -16.48 14.26
CA GLU A 101 -4.39 -16.30 13.03
C GLU A 101 -5.26 -15.63 11.97
N MET A 102 -4.68 -14.67 11.26
CA MET A 102 -5.33 -14.01 10.13
C MET A 102 -5.74 -15.01 9.05
N ILE A 103 -6.99 -14.90 8.62
CA ILE A 103 -7.52 -15.59 7.44
C ILE A 103 -7.83 -14.57 6.34
N THR A 104 -7.60 -14.98 5.10
CA THR A 104 -7.67 -14.09 3.94
C THR A 104 -8.34 -14.80 2.77
N ALA A 105 -8.70 -14.02 1.74
CA ALA A 105 -9.26 -14.60 0.52
C ALA A 105 -8.25 -15.48 -0.26
N ARG A 106 -6.97 -15.51 0.15
CA ARG A 106 -6.01 -16.52 -0.32
C ARG A 106 -6.42 -17.94 0.09
N GLY A 107 -7.09 -18.12 1.22
CA GLY A 107 -7.70 -19.37 1.64
C GLY A 107 -9.19 -19.45 1.28
N TYR A 108 -9.91 -18.32 1.41
CA TYR A 108 -11.37 -18.27 1.24
C TYR A 108 -11.79 -17.20 0.20
N PRO A 109 -11.68 -17.47 -1.11
CA PRO A 109 -11.88 -16.47 -2.15
C PRO A 109 -13.21 -15.70 -2.09
N HIS A 110 -14.30 -16.37 -1.70
CA HIS A 110 -15.63 -15.79 -1.57
C HIS A 110 -15.73 -14.66 -0.53
N MET A 111 -14.74 -14.49 0.37
CA MET A 111 -14.64 -13.30 1.22
C MET A 111 -14.69 -12.01 0.39
N THR A 112 -14.16 -12.02 -0.84
CA THR A 112 -14.19 -10.87 -1.75
C THR A 112 -15.59 -10.41 -2.16
N GLN A 113 -16.63 -11.20 -1.86
CA GLN A 113 -18.05 -10.86 -2.09
C GLN A 113 -18.77 -10.38 -0.83
N ILE A 114 -18.12 -10.42 0.33
CA ILE A 114 -18.68 -9.81 1.55
C ILE A 114 -18.59 -8.30 1.39
N LYS A 115 -19.76 -7.68 1.24
CA LYS A 115 -19.90 -6.24 1.02
C LYS A 115 -20.09 -5.54 2.35
N SER A 116 -19.67 -4.29 2.39
CA SER A 116 -19.92 -3.40 3.52
C SER A 116 -20.59 -2.14 3.02
N LYS A 117 -21.49 -1.59 3.81
CA LYS A 117 -22.15 -0.31 3.57
C LYS A 117 -22.17 0.46 4.87
N LYS A 118 -21.83 1.75 4.80
CA LYS A 118 -21.98 2.66 5.94
C LYS A 118 -23.44 3.08 6.11
N VAL A 119 -23.94 3.03 7.35
CA VAL A 119 -25.31 3.47 7.70
C VAL A 119 -25.36 4.62 8.70
N SER A 120 -24.31 4.79 9.52
CA SER A 120 -24.11 5.96 10.38
C SER A 120 -22.60 6.19 10.60
N PRO A 121 -22.16 7.31 11.20
CA PRO A 121 -20.74 7.56 11.52
C PRO A 121 -20.03 6.41 12.25
N SER A 122 -20.74 5.69 13.12
CA SER A 122 -20.21 4.57 13.92
C SER A 122 -20.68 3.19 13.46
N LYS A 123 -21.48 3.08 12.38
CA LYS A 123 -22.11 1.81 12.00
C LYS A 123 -21.86 1.37 10.58
N LEU A 124 -21.52 0.08 10.45
CA LEU A 124 -21.40 -0.65 9.20
C LEU A 124 -22.42 -1.76 9.14
N VAL A 125 -23.01 -1.96 7.97
CA VAL A 125 -23.78 -3.15 7.64
C VAL A 125 -22.97 -4.02 6.69
N PHE A 126 -22.84 -5.30 7.03
CA PHE A 126 -22.27 -6.32 6.15
C PHE A 126 -23.38 -7.11 5.46
N SER A 127 -23.15 -7.43 4.19
CA SER A 127 -24.03 -8.28 3.39
C SER A 127 -23.20 -9.36 2.68
N ALA A 128 -23.77 -10.55 2.61
CA ALA A 128 -23.21 -11.69 1.90
C ALA A 128 -24.36 -12.52 1.30
N GLN A 129 -24.08 -13.30 0.26
CA GLN A 129 -25.08 -14.18 -0.35
C GLN A 129 -25.64 -15.15 0.69
N GLU A 130 -26.97 -15.30 0.72
CA GLU A 130 -27.72 -16.20 1.61
C GLU A 130 -27.54 -15.91 3.11
N MET A 131 -27.10 -14.71 3.47
CA MET A 131 -26.97 -14.27 4.86
C MET A 131 -27.88 -13.06 5.10
N PRO A 132 -28.51 -12.94 6.29
CA PRO A 132 -29.14 -11.69 6.68
C PRO A 132 -28.09 -10.59 6.82
N ASP A 133 -28.48 -9.34 6.61
CA ASP A 133 -27.60 -8.19 6.83
C ASP A 133 -27.18 -8.10 8.31
N LEU A 134 -25.92 -7.78 8.55
CA LEU A 134 -25.33 -7.69 9.89
C LEU A 134 -24.84 -6.28 10.19
N GLU A 135 -25.45 -5.63 11.18
CA GLU A 135 -24.95 -4.36 11.71
C GLU A 135 -23.80 -4.58 12.71
N LEU A 136 -22.73 -3.81 12.54
CA LEU A 136 -21.64 -3.60 13.48
C LEU A 136 -21.64 -2.14 13.91
N ASP A 137 -21.60 -1.91 15.22
CA ASP A 137 -21.52 -0.59 15.85
C ASP A 137 -20.17 -0.46 16.57
N PHE A 138 -19.32 0.44 16.10
CA PHE A 138 -17.99 0.68 16.68
C PHE A 138 -18.06 1.28 18.09
N GLU A 139 -19.16 1.92 18.47
CA GLU A 139 -19.34 2.51 19.82
C GLU A 139 -19.83 1.47 20.83
N ASN A 140 -20.50 0.42 20.37
CA ASN A 140 -21.12 -0.61 21.19
C ASN A 140 -20.61 -2.01 20.80
N LEU A 141 -19.29 -2.19 20.74
CA LEU A 141 -18.70 -3.50 20.54
C LEU A 141 -18.95 -4.37 21.78
N ASP A 142 -19.55 -5.55 21.61
CA ASP A 142 -19.92 -6.50 22.68
C ASP A 142 -18.71 -7.12 23.41
N GLY A 143 -17.52 -6.52 23.32
CA GLY A 143 -16.29 -7.03 23.93
C GLY A 143 -15.23 -5.98 24.22
N PRO A 144 -15.36 -5.16 25.28
CA PRO A 144 -14.24 -4.38 25.82
C PRO A 144 -13.31 -5.23 26.73
N GLY A 145 -13.29 -6.56 26.59
CA GLY A 145 -12.80 -7.47 27.64
C GLY A 145 -11.29 -7.70 27.69
N LYS A 146 -10.64 -8.05 26.57
CA LYS A 146 -9.20 -8.29 26.49
C LYS A 146 -8.72 -8.11 25.04
N ASP A 147 -7.66 -7.35 24.87
CA ASP A 147 -6.91 -7.33 23.61
C ASP A 147 -6.51 -8.77 23.26
N VAL A 148 -6.77 -9.17 22.03
CA VAL A 148 -6.33 -10.44 21.46
C VAL A 148 -5.03 -10.17 20.70
N ASN A 149 -3.98 -10.95 20.97
CA ASN A 149 -2.79 -10.88 20.14
C ASN A 149 -3.00 -11.66 18.85
N THR A 150 -2.71 -11.03 17.71
CA THR A 150 -2.69 -11.66 16.38
C THR A 150 -1.43 -11.22 15.64
N SER A 151 -1.28 -11.64 14.39
CA SER A 151 -0.22 -11.14 13.52
C SER A 151 -0.70 -10.94 12.09
N VAL A 152 -0.06 -10.00 11.40
CA VAL A 152 -0.20 -9.85 9.95
C VAL A 152 1.17 -10.05 9.33
N TRP A 153 1.31 -11.15 8.58
CA TRP A 153 2.57 -11.57 7.97
C TRP A 153 3.73 -11.67 8.97
N GLY A 154 3.44 -12.24 10.15
CA GLY A 154 4.43 -12.44 11.23
C GLY A 154 4.73 -11.20 12.06
N VAL A 155 4.08 -10.05 11.77
CA VAL A 155 4.18 -8.85 12.61
C VAL A 155 3.02 -8.85 13.61
N SER A 156 3.34 -8.97 14.90
CA SER A 156 2.38 -9.02 15.99
C SER A 156 1.62 -7.70 16.15
N VAL A 157 0.35 -7.79 16.52
CA VAL A 157 -0.54 -6.65 16.82
C VAL A 157 -1.63 -7.11 17.77
N ASP A 158 -1.90 -6.28 18.77
CA ASP A 158 -3.02 -6.45 19.69
C ASP A 158 -4.30 -5.86 19.06
N VAL A 159 -5.44 -6.52 19.24
CA VAL A 159 -6.68 -6.17 18.54
C VAL A 159 -7.90 -6.35 19.42
N MET A 160 -8.98 -5.62 19.11
CA MET A 160 -10.23 -5.68 19.85
C MET A 160 -11.24 -6.62 19.16
N PRO A 161 -11.76 -7.66 19.82
CA PRO A 161 -12.84 -8.48 19.26
C PRO A 161 -14.13 -7.68 19.03
N CYS A 162 -14.87 -7.99 17.96
CA CYS A 162 -16.10 -7.26 17.61
C CYS A 162 -17.39 -7.86 18.24
N GLY A 163 -17.29 -8.93 19.02
CA GLY A 163 -18.42 -9.56 19.70
C GLY A 163 -18.92 -10.85 19.05
N GLU A 164 -19.62 -11.67 19.84
CA GLU A 164 -19.96 -13.04 19.44
C GLU A 164 -20.98 -13.11 18.31
N ARG A 165 -21.98 -12.21 18.31
CA ARG A 165 -22.94 -12.08 17.20
C ARG A 165 -22.23 -11.85 15.86
N ILE A 166 -21.16 -11.07 15.88
CA ILE A 166 -20.37 -10.77 14.69
C ILE A 166 -19.53 -11.98 14.27
N ASN A 167 -18.92 -12.67 15.25
CA ASN A 167 -18.15 -13.89 15.04
C ASN A 167 -18.98 -15.00 14.39
N THR A 168 -20.19 -15.25 14.89
CA THR A 168 -21.12 -16.24 14.33
C THR A 168 -21.45 -15.91 12.88
N TRP A 169 -21.79 -14.66 12.57
CA TRP A 169 -22.12 -14.27 11.20
C TRP A 169 -20.96 -14.47 10.23
N PHE A 170 -19.73 -14.08 10.61
CA PHE A 170 -18.55 -14.29 9.76
C PHE A 170 -18.20 -15.78 9.62
N SER A 171 -18.39 -16.58 10.67
CA SER A 171 -18.22 -18.05 10.62
C SER A 171 -19.22 -18.69 9.67
N GLN A 172 -20.49 -18.28 9.72
CA GLN A 172 -21.54 -18.79 8.83
C GLN A 172 -21.30 -18.33 7.39
N ALA A 173 -20.97 -17.05 7.17
CA ALA A 173 -20.72 -16.51 5.84
C ALA A 173 -19.54 -17.18 5.14
N ILE A 174 -18.44 -17.45 5.88
CA ILE A 174 -17.17 -17.92 5.31
C ILE A 174 -16.98 -19.43 5.40
N LEU A 175 -17.21 -20.02 6.58
CA LEU A 175 -16.99 -21.45 6.83
C LEU A 175 -18.25 -22.31 6.64
N LYS A 176 -19.43 -21.68 6.54
CA LYS A 176 -20.73 -22.37 6.62
C LYS A 176 -20.88 -23.14 7.95
N LYS A 177 -20.41 -22.55 9.05
CA LYS A 177 -20.45 -23.09 10.42
C LYS A 177 -20.88 -22.03 11.43
N GLU A 178 -21.43 -22.46 12.56
CA GLU A 178 -21.85 -21.56 13.65
C GLU A 178 -20.68 -20.85 14.36
N SER A 179 -19.47 -21.41 14.29
CA SER A 179 -18.29 -20.88 14.95
C SER A 179 -17.00 -21.19 14.19
N GLY A 180 -15.88 -20.65 14.68
CA GLY A 180 -14.53 -20.90 14.18
C GLY A 180 -13.79 -19.64 13.74
N LEU A 181 -14.51 -18.55 13.48
CA LEU A 181 -13.94 -17.26 13.08
C LEU A 181 -14.34 -16.15 14.03
N LYS A 182 -13.46 -15.15 14.17
CA LYS A 182 -13.71 -13.93 14.91
C LYS A 182 -13.42 -12.72 14.04
N LEU A 183 -14.27 -11.69 14.13
CA LEU A 183 -13.94 -10.39 13.57
C LEU A 183 -13.22 -9.56 14.63
N VAL A 184 -12.10 -8.96 14.24
CA VAL A 184 -11.29 -8.10 15.12
C VAL A 184 -11.12 -6.72 14.51
N HIS A 185 -11.06 -5.71 15.37
CA HIS A 185 -10.93 -4.30 15.08
C HIS A 185 -9.56 -3.78 15.53
N TYR A 186 -9.00 -2.87 14.76
CA TYR A 186 -7.78 -2.12 15.06
C TYR A 186 -8.12 -0.87 15.91
N PRO A 187 -7.82 -0.83 17.21
CA PRO A 187 -8.35 0.22 18.09
C PRO A 187 -7.43 1.46 18.21
N TYR A 188 -6.24 1.46 17.61
CA TYR A 188 -5.23 2.48 17.89
C TYR A 188 -5.34 3.71 16.99
N PRO A 189 -4.99 4.91 17.51
CA PRO A 189 -5.03 6.16 16.75
C PRO A 189 -3.82 6.37 15.82
N LYS A 190 -2.85 5.46 15.85
CA LYS A 190 -1.62 5.51 15.03
C LYS A 190 -1.13 4.09 14.71
N PRO A 191 -0.35 3.89 13.62
CA PRO A 191 0.25 2.60 13.32
C PRO A 191 1.12 2.10 14.47
N VAL A 192 0.85 0.89 14.95
CA VAL A 192 1.61 0.24 16.04
C VAL A 192 2.44 -0.94 15.56
N ARG A 193 2.14 -1.45 14.36
CA ARG A 193 2.90 -2.55 13.76
C ARG A 193 4.25 -2.04 13.29
N SER A 194 5.26 -2.89 13.39
CA SER A 194 6.52 -2.67 12.70
C SER A 194 6.34 -2.86 11.18
N THR A 195 7.28 -2.30 10.42
CA THR A 195 7.30 -2.45 8.96
C THR A 195 7.34 -3.93 8.56
N ASN A 196 6.63 -4.29 7.49
CA ASN A 196 6.67 -5.65 6.93
C ASN A 196 8.13 -6.09 6.71
N PRO A 197 8.58 -7.23 7.25
CA PRO A 197 9.97 -7.69 7.13
C PRO A 197 10.47 -7.77 5.68
N ARG A 198 9.59 -8.07 4.72
CA ARG A 198 9.92 -8.12 3.29
C ARG A 198 10.31 -6.77 2.69
N LEU A 199 9.89 -5.68 3.33
CA LEU A 199 10.16 -4.31 2.89
C LEU A 199 11.19 -3.60 3.78
N LYS A 200 11.72 -4.24 4.83
CA LYS A 200 12.63 -3.61 5.79
C LYS A 200 13.89 -3.02 5.15
N SER A 201 14.34 -3.56 4.01
CA SER A 201 15.47 -3.05 3.24
C SER A 201 15.13 -1.93 2.25
N MET A 202 13.85 -1.58 2.12
CA MET A 202 13.44 -0.50 1.22
C MET A 202 13.90 0.85 1.78
N PRO A 203 14.53 1.69 0.95
CA PRO A 203 15.27 2.86 1.44
C PRO A 203 14.42 3.99 2.04
N PHE A 204 13.13 4.04 1.75
CA PHE A 204 12.23 5.15 2.13
C PHE A 204 11.03 4.71 2.97
N ILE A 205 10.93 3.41 3.29
CA ILE A 205 9.82 2.93 4.11
C ILE A 205 10.03 3.33 5.56
N ARG A 206 8.95 3.73 6.21
CA ARG A 206 8.91 4.11 7.62
C ARG A 206 7.97 3.18 8.38
N GLN A 207 8.04 3.22 9.71
CA GLN A 207 7.13 2.43 10.54
C GLN A 207 5.68 2.89 10.34
N GLU A 208 5.47 4.20 10.22
CA GLU A 208 4.14 4.76 9.98
C GLU A 208 3.49 4.28 8.68
N ASP A 209 4.27 3.87 7.68
CA ASP A 209 3.72 3.43 6.40
C ASP A 209 2.91 2.12 6.54
N SER A 210 3.06 1.38 7.64
CA SER A 210 2.44 0.07 7.87
C SER A 210 0.91 0.09 8.04
N GLY A 211 0.33 1.21 8.47
CA GLY A 211 -1.11 1.38 8.66
C GLY A 211 -1.76 0.42 9.66
N THR A 212 -2.98 -0.01 9.32
CA THR A 212 -3.90 -0.82 10.16
C THR A 212 -3.68 -2.32 9.93
N PHE A 213 -4.56 -3.03 9.20
CA PHE A 213 -4.36 -4.44 8.81
C PHE A 213 -3.94 -4.60 7.34
N ASN A 214 -3.39 -3.56 6.71
CA ASN A 214 -2.80 -3.65 5.37
C ASN A 214 -1.69 -4.71 5.31
N ASP A 215 -1.42 -5.27 4.12
CA ASP A 215 -0.36 -6.29 3.94
C ASP A 215 1.05 -5.72 4.13
N ALA A 216 1.28 -4.50 3.62
CA ALA A 216 2.60 -3.88 3.55
C ALA A 216 2.53 -2.39 3.88
N THR A 217 1.71 -1.63 3.15
CA THR A 217 1.51 -0.20 3.37
C THR A 217 0.04 0.22 3.34
N SER A 218 -0.29 1.36 3.94
CA SER A 218 -1.65 1.93 3.97
C SER A 218 -2.22 2.23 2.59
N PHE A 219 -1.37 2.69 1.66
CA PHE A 219 -1.78 3.16 0.34
C PHE A 219 -1.07 2.39 -0.78
N MET A 220 -1.79 2.15 -1.88
CA MET A 220 -1.27 1.52 -3.09
C MET A 220 -1.87 2.17 -4.34
N LEU A 221 -1.03 2.49 -5.31
CA LEU A 221 -1.42 3.04 -6.62
C LEU A 221 -1.38 1.96 -7.69
N MET A 222 -2.44 1.89 -8.48
CA MET A 222 -2.56 1.03 -9.65
C MET A 222 -2.73 1.89 -10.89
N ASN A 223 -1.75 1.86 -11.79
CA ASN A 223 -1.86 2.47 -13.12
C ASN A 223 -2.73 1.59 -14.04
N LEU A 224 -3.81 2.16 -14.58
CA LEU A 224 -4.72 1.44 -15.46
C LEU A 224 -4.06 1.07 -16.81
N SER A 225 -3.11 1.85 -17.30
CA SER A 225 -2.30 1.52 -18.49
C SER A 225 -1.50 0.24 -18.27
N SER A 226 -0.94 0.04 -17.07
CA SER A 226 -0.22 -1.19 -16.71
C SER A 226 -1.13 -2.42 -16.67
N VAL A 227 -2.39 -2.24 -16.24
CA VAL A 227 -3.40 -3.32 -16.27
C VAL A 227 -3.85 -3.61 -17.71
N ALA A 228 -3.99 -2.58 -18.54
CA ALA A 228 -4.32 -2.73 -19.95
C ALA A 228 -3.25 -3.52 -20.71
N ASP A 229 -1.96 -3.17 -20.53
CA ASP A 229 -0.85 -3.95 -21.13
C ASP A 229 -0.87 -5.40 -20.68
N LEU A 230 -1.04 -5.66 -19.37
CA LEU A 230 -1.18 -7.03 -18.86
C LEU A 230 -2.33 -7.77 -19.55
N ASN A 231 -3.48 -7.12 -19.74
CA ASN A 231 -4.65 -7.72 -20.38
C ASN A 231 -4.42 -8.09 -21.85
N THR A 232 -3.51 -7.41 -22.57
CA THR A 232 -3.11 -7.82 -23.93
C THR A 232 -2.39 -9.17 -23.97
N ARG A 233 -1.86 -9.61 -22.82
CA ARG A 233 -1.08 -10.85 -22.66
C ARG A 233 -1.91 -11.99 -22.06
N LEU A 234 -3.18 -11.74 -21.73
CA LEU A 234 -4.06 -12.70 -21.07
C LEU A 234 -5.15 -13.20 -22.03
N LYS A 235 -5.44 -14.50 -21.97
CA LYS A 235 -6.62 -15.07 -22.67
C LYS A 235 -7.92 -14.49 -22.13
N ASN A 236 -8.00 -14.31 -20.82
CA ASN A 236 -9.15 -13.74 -20.11
C ASN A 236 -8.69 -12.47 -19.40
N PRO A 237 -9.14 -11.28 -19.84
CA PRO A 237 -8.81 -10.03 -19.18
C PRO A 237 -9.24 -10.00 -17.71
N VAL A 238 -8.45 -9.33 -16.89
CA VAL A 238 -8.69 -9.12 -15.46
C VAL A 238 -9.08 -7.67 -15.18
N ASP A 239 -9.82 -7.48 -14.09
CA ASP A 239 -10.19 -6.17 -13.56
C ASP A 239 -9.07 -5.61 -12.66
N ALA A 240 -8.84 -4.30 -12.69
CA ALA A 240 -7.84 -3.64 -11.84
C ALA A 240 -8.13 -3.84 -10.33
N LEU A 241 -9.40 -4.03 -9.97
CA LEU A 241 -9.84 -4.35 -8.61
C LEU A 241 -9.21 -5.65 -8.06
N GLN A 242 -8.80 -6.59 -8.92
CA GLN A 242 -8.08 -7.81 -8.49
C GLN A 242 -6.74 -7.49 -7.81
N PHE A 243 -6.15 -6.33 -8.11
CA PHE A 243 -4.90 -5.86 -7.50
C PHE A 243 -5.14 -5.03 -6.23
N ARG A 244 -6.37 -4.60 -5.98
CA ARG A 244 -6.81 -3.92 -4.75
C ARG A 244 -6.05 -2.63 -4.41
N GLY A 245 -5.69 -1.88 -5.45
CA GLY A 245 -5.14 -0.52 -5.29
C GLY A 245 -6.14 0.38 -4.63
N ASN A 246 -5.67 1.30 -3.79
CA ASN A 246 -6.51 2.36 -3.24
C ASN A 246 -6.85 3.36 -4.33
N PHE A 247 -5.88 3.69 -5.18
CA PHE A 247 -6.01 4.67 -6.24
C PHE A 247 -5.81 3.99 -7.58
N GLU A 248 -6.81 4.04 -8.45
CA GLU A 248 -6.66 3.68 -9.86
C GLU A 248 -6.38 4.95 -10.66
N LEU A 249 -5.19 5.00 -11.26
CA LEU A 249 -4.73 6.13 -12.06
C LEU A 249 -5.08 5.89 -13.53
N LYS A 250 -5.78 6.86 -14.11
CA LYS A 250 -5.88 7.03 -15.57
C LYS A 250 -4.86 8.07 -16.01
N MET A 251 -3.90 7.65 -16.81
CA MET A 251 -2.86 8.55 -17.32
C MET A 251 -3.39 9.42 -18.47
N ASP A 252 -2.86 10.65 -18.57
CA ASP A 252 -3.11 11.52 -19.72
C ASP A 252 -2.44 10.97 -20.99
N VAL A 253 -1.29 10.31 -20.83
CA VAL A 253 -0.54 9.61 -21.89
C VAL A 253 -0.44 8.14 -21.50
N ASP A 254 -0.78 7.25 -22.43
CA ASP A 254 -0.74 5.81 -22.18
C ASP A 254 0.71 5.31 -22.05
N GLU A 255 1.17 5.14 -20.81
CA GLU A 255 2.53 4.72 -20.46
C GLU A 255 2.47 3.62 -19.40
N PRO A 256 2.30 2.35 -19.80
CA PRO A 256 2.34 1.22 -18.88
C PRO A 256 3.61 1.22 -18.04
N TYR A 257 3.45 0.97 -16.74
CA TYR A 257 4.52 0.83 -15.74
C TYR A 257 5.28 2.12 -15.42
N ALA A 258 4.82 3.29 -15.89
CA ALA A 258 5.45 4.57 -15.56
C ALA A 258 5.62 4.79 -14.04
N GLU A 259 4.69 4.25 -13.24
CA GLU A 259 4.67 4.32 -11.79
C GLU A 259 5.90 3.71 -11.11
N ASP A 260 6.59 2.77 -11.78
CA ASP A 260 7.78 2.12 -11.25
C ASP A 260 8.93 3.11 -11.00
N ASN A 261 8.93 4.23 -11.75
CA ASN A 261 10.02 5.21 -11.73
C ASN A 261 9.70 6.46 -10.90
N TRP A 262 8.48 6.59 -10.39
CA TRP A 262 8.09 7.76 -9.60
C TRP A 262 8.60 7.65 -8.18
N GLN A 263 9.19 8.72 -7.69
CA GLN A 263 9.63 8.84 -6.31
C GLN A 263 8.55 9.46 -5.44
N TRP A 264 7.86 10.46 -5.97
CA TRP A 264 6.87 11.26 -5.28
C TRP A 264 5.59 11.33 -6.08
N LEU A 265 4.48 11.41 -5.35
CA LEU A 265 3.15 11.52 -5.92
C LEU A 265 2.39 12.56 -5.11
N ARG A 266 1.69 13.47 -5.77
CA ARG A 266 0.70 14.34 -5.16
C ARG A 266 -0.64 14.11 -5.82
N ILE A 267 -1.67 13.89 -5.02
CA ILE A 267 -3.04 13.69 -5.49
C ILE A 267 -3.88 14.86 -4.99
N GLY A 268 -4.60 15.50 -5.91
CA GLY A 268 -5.36 16.71 -5.59
C GLY A 268 -4.43 17.85 -5.16
N ASP A 269 -4.91 18.66 -4.22
CA ASP A 269 -4.19 19.86 -3.80
C ASP A 269 -3.09 19.55 -2.78
N ASP A 270 -3.37 18.66 -1.81
CA ASP A 270 -2.62 18.59 -0.55
C ASP A 270 -1.96 17.23 -0.27
N ALA A 271 -2.56 16.12 -0.71
CA ALA A 271 -2.10 14.79 -0.29
C ALA A 271 -0.82 14.39 -1.03
N VAL A 272 0.31 14.33 -0.30
CA VAL A 272 1.63 13.98 -0.85
C VAL A 272 2.11 12.64 -0.31
N PHE A 273 2.54 11.78 -1.23
CA PHE A 273 3.03 10.44 -0.97
C PHE A 273 4.46 10.27 -1.50
N ARG A 274 5.20 9.40 -0.83
CA ARG A 274 6.47 8.83 -1.29
C ARG A 274 6.21 7.43 -1.83
N THR A 275 6.70 7.10 -3.02
CA THR A 275 6.81 5.70 -3.46
C THR A 275 7.84 4.99 -2.61
N VAL A 276 7.42 4.00 -1.81
CA VAL A 276 8.31 3.33 -0.85
C VAL A 276 8.74 1.94 -1.29
N ALA A 277 7.95 1.26 -2.14
CA ALA A 277 8.30 -0.05 -2.67
C ALA A 277 7.44 -0.40 -3.91
N PRO A 278 7.92 -1.24 -4.83
CA PRO A 278 7.04 -1.90 -5.79
C PRO A 278 6.10 -2.88 -5.07
N CYS A 279 4.87 -3.04 -5.56
CA CYS A 279 3.94 -3.99 -4.97
C CYS A 279 4.09 -5.38 -5.61
N THR A 280 4.78 -6.27 -4.89
CA THR A 280 4.92 -7.68 -5.31
C THR A 280 3.58 -8.40 -5.23
N ARG A 281 3.18 -9.06 -6.32
CA ARG A 281 1.88 -9.71 -6.45
C ARG A 281 1.92 -11.13 -5.89
N CYS A 282 0.81 -11.56 -5.32
CA CYS A 282 0.66 -12.88 -4.73
C CYS A 282 -0.56 -13.58 -5.31
N ILE A 283 -0.81 -14.83 -4.90
CA ILE A 283 -1.92 -15.65 -5.41
C ILE A 283 -3.31 -15.01 -5.28
N PHE A 284 -3.46 -13.99 -4.43
CA PHE A 284 -4.70 -13.22 -4.31
C PHE A 284 -5.16 -12.68 -5.67
N THR A 285 -4.23 -12.23 -6.53
CA THR A 285 -4.59 -11.62 -7.82
C THR A 285 -5.30 -12.58 -8.76
N ASN A 286 -5.22 -13.89 -8.50
CA ASN A 286 -5.85 -14.92 -9.31
C ASN A 286 -7.34 -15.13 -8.99
N ILE A 287 -7.87 -14.39 -8.02
CA ILE A 287 -9.28 -14.40 -7.65
C ILE A 287 -9.99 -13.38 -8.52
N ASN A 288 -10.97 -13.84 -9.31
CA ASN A 288 -11.83 -12.95 -10.08
C ASN A 288 -12.65 -12.05 -9.14
N ALA A 289 -12.58 -10.72 -9.33
CA ALA A 289 -13.23 -9.78 -8.42
C ALA A 289 -14.76 -9.85 -8.45
N LYS A 290 -15.36 -10.35 -9.55
CA LYS A 290 -16.82 -10.45 -9.74
C LYS A 290 -17.37 -11.79 -9.27
N THR A 291 -16.69 -12.89 -9.58
CA THR A 291 -17.20 -14.25 -9.27
C THR A 291 -16.60 -14.86 -8.02
N ALA A 292 -15.51 -14.28 -7.50
CA ALA A 292 -14.66 -14.86 -6.46
C ALA A 292 -14.03 -16.22 -6.80
N GLU A 293 -14.14 -16.67 -8.05
CA GLU A 293 -13.50 -17.89 -8.49
C GLU A 293 -12.01 -17.67 -8.67
N ARG A 294 -11.22 -18.67 -8.27
CA ARG A 294 -9.79 -18.66 -8.52
C ARG A 294 -9.49 -19.26 -9.88
N SER A 295 -8.65 -18.59 -10.66
CA SER A 295 -8.13 -19.14 -11.92
C SER A 295 -7.40 -20.47 -11.67
N SER A 296 -7.86 -21.55 -12.31
CA SER A 296 -7.17 -22.85 -12.34
C SER A 296 -5.78 -22.74 -12.98
N GLU A 297 -5.65 -21.88 -14.00
CA GLU A 297 -4.42 -21.67 -14.76
C GLU A 297 -3.37 -20.83 -14.02
N GLY A 298 -3.69 -20.34 -12.82
CA GLY A 298 -2.81 -19.47 -12.06
C GLY A 298 -2.67 -18.04 -12.60
N GLU A 299 -3.59 -17.58 -13.45
CA GLU A 299 -3.62 -16.23 -14.01
C GLU A 299 -4.27 -15.20 -13.07
N PRO A 300 -3.84 -13.92 -13.09
CA PRO A 300 -2.82 -13.33 -13.97
C PRO A 300 -1.39 -13.46 -13.43
N LEU A 301 -1.19 -14.09 -12.25
CA LEU A 301 0.13 -14.14 -11.61
C LEU A 301 1.15 -14.93 -12.44
N LYS A 302 0.72 -15.99 -13.12
CA LYS A 302 1.55 -16.78 -14.04
C LYS A 302 2.09 -15.91 -15.17
N THR A 303 1.23 -15.14 -15.85
CA THR A 303 1.66 -14.20 -16.89
C THR A 303 2.56 -13.11 -16.32
N LEU A 304 2.21 -12.50 -15.19
CA LEU A 304 3.09 -11.50 -14.56
C LEU A 304 4.49 -12.05 -14.25
N ARG A 305 4.63 -13.32 -13.84
CA ARG A 305 5.94 -13.94 -13.59
C ARG A 305 6.82 -14.00 -14.84
N SER A 306 6.25 -14.07 -16.04
CA SER A 306 7.05 -14.21 -17.27
C SER A 306 7.75 -12.93 -17.70
N TYR A 307 7.26 -11.75 -17.31
CA TYR A 307 7.80 -10.46 -17.80
C TYR A 307 7.94 -9.36 -16.73
N ARG A 308 7.38 -9.55 -15.53
CA ARG A 308 7.43 -8.58 -14.41
C ARG A 308 8.14 -9.13 -13.17
N LEU A 309 8.89 -10.21 -13.32
CA LEU A 309 9.74 -10.74 -12.25
C LEU A 309 11.11 -10.03 -12.28
N PHE A 310 11.39 -9.28 -11.23
CA PHE A 310 12.66 -8.57 -11.03
C PHE A 310 13.49 -9.27 -9.94
N ASN A 311 14.38 -8.55 -9.26
CA ASN A 311 15.17 -9.04 -8.13
C ASN A 311 14.36 -9.16 -6.82
N TYR A 312 13.10 -9.61 -6.92
CA TYR A 312 12.18 -9.88 -5.82
C TYR A 312 11.67 -11.32 -5.89
N SER A 313 11.06 -11.83 -4.82
CA SER A 313 10.52 -13.21 -4.78
C SER A 313 9.23 -13.42 -5.60
N SER A 314 8.62 -12.34 -6.11
CA SER A 314 7.36 -12.38 -6.85
C SER A 314 7.29 -11.20 -7.82
N PRO A 315 6.52 -11.26 -8.93
CA PRO A 315 6.49 -10.20 -9.91
C PRO A 315 5.83 -8.93 -9.36
N ALA A 316 6.23 -7.77 -9.89
CA ALA A 316 5.76 -6.45 -9.44
C ALA A 316 4.69 -5.88 -10.37
N LEU A 317 3.51 -5.66 -9.79
CA LEU A 317 2.37 -4.87 -10.25
C LEU A 317 2.24 -3.56 -9.46
N GLY A 318 2.21 -2.34 -10.01
CA GLY A 318 1.91 -1.12 -9.23
C GLY A 318 2.84 -0.85 -8.02
N VAL A 319 2.51 0.17 -7.22
CA VAL A 319 3.44 0.68 -6.20
C VAL A 319 2.81 0.94 -4.82
N HIS A 320 3.56 0.62 -3.78
CA HIS A 320 3.27 0.98 -2.39
C HIS A 320 3.64 2.43 -2.12
N LEU A 321 2.71 3.15 -1.50
CA LEU A 321 2.86 4.55 -1.15
C LEU A 321 2.92 4.73 0.37
N GLY A 322 3.81 5.60 0.82
CA GLY A 322 3.88 6.13 2.18
C GLY A 322 3.42 7.58 2.21
N LEU A 323 2.49 7.94 3.09
CA LEU A 323 1.98 9.31 3.18
C LEU A 323 3.05 10.22 3.82
N ARG A 324 3.23 11.42 3.28
CA ARG A 324 4.18 12.42 3.80
C ARG A 324 3.51 13.75 4.15
N LEU A 325 2.45 14.13 3.43
CA LEU A 325 1.54 15.21 3.83
C LEU A 325 0.10 14.68 3.81
N PRO A 326 -0.63 14.74 4.95
CA PRO A 326 -2.06 14.47 4.99
C PRO A 326 -2.84 15.40 4.08
N GLY A 327 -3.98 14.92 3.60
CA GLY A 327 -4.85 15.70 2.73
C GLY A 327 -6.10 14.91 2.37
N LYS A 328 -6.97 15.53 1.59
CA LYS A 328 -8.15 14.87 1.05
C LYS A 328 -7.93 14.51 -0.40
N VAL A 329 -8.56 13.42 -0.81
CA VAL A 329 -8.54 12.95 -2.20
C VAL A 329 -9.95 12.55 -2.64
N LYS A 330 -10.26 12.73 -3.92
CA LYS A 330 -11.50 12.29 -4.55
C LYS A 330 -11.26 11.79 -5.97
N ALA A 331 -12.25 11.10 -6.53
CA ALA A 331 -12.23 10.74 -7.93
C ALA A 331 -12.15 12.01 -8.81
N ASN A 332 -11.42 11.91 -9.92
CA ASN A 332 -11.03 12.97 -10.85
C ASN A 332 -10.00 13.98 -10.33
N ASP A 333 -9.49 13.82 -9.11
CA ASP A 333 -8.35 14.63 -8.68
C ASP A 333 -7.16 14.42 -9.60
N VAL A 334 -6.46 15.51 -9.89
CA VAL A 334 -5.25 15.49 -10.71
C VAL A 334 -4.15 14.80 -9.93
N VAL A 335 -3.43 13.93 -10.62
CA VAL A 335 -2.23 13.26 -10.11
C VAL A 335 -1.01 13.95 -10.68
N TYR A 336 -0.13 14.37 -9.79
CA TYR A 336 1.16 14.95 -10.10
C TYR A 336 2.29 14.06 -9.60
N VAL A 337 3.43 14.09 -10.27
CA VAL A 337 4.67 13.43 -9.85
C VAL A 337 5.82 14.43 -9.89
N GLU A 338 6.97 14.07 -9.33
CA GLU A 338 8.16 14.90 -9.42
C GLU A 338 8.49 15.26 -10.89
N ASP A 339 8.84 16.52 -11.11
CA ASP A 339 9.41 16.95 -12.38
C ASP A 339 10.86 16.43 -12.50
N LYS A 340 11.26 16.02 -13.71
CA LYS A 340 12.55 15.33 -13.95
C LYS A 340 13.74 16.28 -13.93
#